data_AF-A0A2Z7BMG8-F1
#
_entry.id   AF-A0A2Z7BMG8-F1
#
_cell.length_a   1.000
_cell.length_b   1.000
_cell.length_c   1.000
_cell.angle_alpha   90.00
_cell.angle_beta   90.00
_cell.angle_gamma   90.00
#
_symmetry.space_group_name_H-M   'P 1'
#
loop_
_entity.id
_entity.type
_entity.pdbx_description
1 polymer ?
#
loop_
_entity_poly.entity_id
_entity_poly.type
_entity_poly.pdbx_seq_one_letter_code
_entity_poly.pdbx_strand_id
1 'polypeptide(L)'
;MNRGETQCFLRVRLRAYKKGVFEQGAMVCAPNAVDIMSWTRSDCDDHQLQIPQSSLESYFVQLPSGKWELQIPENPSTRDSYRHPIGFITTGFVRGSKKPMAGAHCEASLLSRLRLEQWKTLPVRRRRKEIYVLVRNMRSTAYRLALATVVLEQQEEDVKFINTSGR
;
A
#
# COMPACT_ATOMS: atom_id res chain seq x y z
N MET A 1 -7.74 -23.08 9.35
CA MET A 1 -8.31 -22.74 10.67
C MET A 1 -8.80 -21.31 10.62
N ASN A 2 -10.12 -21.11 10.45
CA ASN A 2 -10.77 -19.81 10.53
C ASN A 2 -11.00 -19.47 12.01
N ARG A 3 -10.22 -18.53 12.55
CA ARG A 3 -10.71 -17.66 13.63
C ARG A 3 -11.13 -16.36 12.97
N GLY A 4 -12.26 -15.81 13.37
CA GLY A 4 -12.72 -14.48 12.96
C GLY A 4 -11.78 -13.41 13.47
N GLU A 5 -10.61 -13.29 12.84
CA GLU A 5 -9.71 -12.16 13.02
C GLU A 5 -10.40 -10.97 12.36
N THR A 6 -10.98 -10.11 13.20
CA THR A 6 -11.42 -8.79 12.77
C THR A 6 -10.23 -8.09 12.12
N GLN A 7 -10.29 -7.92 10.80
CA GLN A 7 -9.26 -7.19 10.06
C GLN A 7 -9.20 -5.76 10.61
N CYS A 8 -8.11 -5.46 11.30
CA CYS A 8 -7.88 -4.14 11.89
C CYS A 8 -7.10 -3.29 10.89
N PHE A 9 -7.67 -2.16 10.50
CA PHE A 9 -7.02 -1.19 9.61
C PHE A 9 -6.51 0.00 10.43
N LEU A 10 -5.25 0.37 10.19
CA LEU A 10 -4.62 1.53 10.79
C LEU A 10 -4.56 2.68 9.80
N ARG A 11 -4.71 3.89 10.33
CA ARG A 11 -4.45 5.11 9.57
C ARG A 11 -2.95 5.29 9.36
N VAL A 12 -2.57 5.57 8.12
CA VAL A 12 -1.19 5.72 7.68
C VAL A 12 -1.05 7.00 6.88
N ARG A 13 0.05 7.72 7.10
CA ARG A 13 0.51 8.78 6.20
C ARG A 13 1.58 8.24 5.26
N LEU A 14 1.36 8.46 3.98
CA LEU A 14 2.26 8.03 2.91
C LEU A 14 2.99 9.23 2.32
N ARG A 15 4.30 9.12 2.23
CA ARG A 15 5.16 10.07 1.52
C ARG A 15 5.86 9.33 0.39
N ALA A 16 5.80 9.87 -0.82
CA ALA A 16 6.53 9.29 -1.94
C ALA A 16 8.04 9.31 -1.67
N TYR A 17 8.73 8.21 -1.95
CA TYR A 17 10.17 8.10 -1.71
C TYR A 17 10.96 8.99 -2.70
N LYS A 18 10.47 9.05 -3.94
CA LYS A 18 10.89 9.98 -5.00
C LYS A 18 9.68 10.80 -5.47
N LYS A 19 9.84 11.59 -6.54
CA LYS A 19 8.72 12.32 -7.17
C LYS A 19 7.61 11.35 -7.62
N GLY A 20 6.37 11.72 -7.41
CA GLY A 20 5.21 10.92 -7.78
C GLY A 20 3.90 11.60 -7.35
N VAL A 21 2.78 11.07 -7.81
CA VAL A 21 1.43 11.49 -7.41
C VAL A 21 0.68 10.26 -6.95
N PHE A 22 0.00 10.36 -5.81
CA PHE A 22 -0.86 9.32 -5.27
C PHE A 22 -2.31 9.75 -5.40
N GLU A 23 -3.10 8.94 -6.10
CA GLU A 23 -4.52 9.18 -6.31
C GLU A 23 -5.36 8.60 -5.17
N GLN A 24 -6.51 9.21 -4.92
CA GLN A 24 -7.53 8.62 -4.07
C GLN A 24 -8.01 7.29 -4.69
N GLY A 25 -8.17 6.27 -3.85
CA GLY A 25 -8.51 4.90 -4.30
C GLY A 25 -7.32 4.10 -4.82
N ALA A 26 -6.11 4.67 -4.89
CA ALA A 26 -4.91 3.92 -5.22
C ALA A 26 -4.62 2.83 -4.16
N MET A 27 -4.00 1.74 -4.60
CA MET A 27 -3.66 0.62 -3.73
C MET A 27 -2.30 0.84 -3.05
N VAL A 28 -2.22 0.40 -1.80
CA VAL A 28 -0.97 0.23 -1.05
C VAL A 28 -0.64 -1.26 -1.06
N CYS A 29 0.56 -1.62 -1.53
CA CYS A 29 1.01 -2.99 -1.68
C CYS A 29 2.29 -3.25 -0.88
N ALA A 30 2.49 -4.51 -0.46
CA ALA A 30 3.70 -4.96 0.21
C ALA A 30 4.86 -5.13 -0.80
N PRO A 31 5.97 -4.39 -0.67
CA PRO A 31 7.19 -4.66 -1.42
C PRO A 31 7.92 -5.88 -0.87
N ASN A 32 8.69 -6.54 -1.73
CA ASN A 32 9.76 -7.43 -1.31
C ASN A 32 11.09 -6.66 -1.13
N ALA A 33 12.12 -7.34 -0.60
CA ALA A 33 13.42 -6.70 -0.38
C ALA A 33 14.11 -6.27 -1.68
N VAL A 34 13.91 -6.99 -2.79
CA VAL A 34 14.50 -6.67 -4.10
C VAL A 34 13.94 -5.35 -4.62
N ASP A 35 12.64 -5.12 -4.48
CA ASP A 35 11.99 -3.85 -4.82
C ASP A 35 12.64 -2.71 -4.01
N ILE A 36 12.73 -2.84 -2.69
CA ILE A 36 13.31 -1.77 -1.87
C ILE A 36 14.76 -1.53 -2.27
N MET A 37 15.51 -2.59 -2.57
CA MET A 37 16.91 -2.48 -2.95
C MET A 37 17.14 -1.80 -4.31
N SER A 38 16.29 -2.06 -5.30
CA SER A 38 16.44 -1.47 -6.64
C SER A 38 16.14 0.04 -6.61
N TRP A 39 15.03 0.46 -5.99
CA TRP A 39 14.66 1.88 -5.93
C TRP A 39 15.54 2.73 -5.01
N THR A 40 16.24 2.11 -4.07
CA THR A 40 17.20 2.80 -3.19
C THR A 40 18.63 2.79 -3.74
N ARG A 41 18.89 2.14 -4.89
CA ARG A 41 20.22 2.06 -5.53
C ARG A 41 20.50 3.19 -6.52
N SER A 42 19.53 3.59 -7.33
CA SER A 42 19.74 4.57 -8.40
C SER A 42 18.95 5.85 -8.17
N ASP A 43 19.55 7.00 -8.50
CA ASP A 43 18.81 8.26 -8.69
C ASP A 43 17.92 8.20 -9.94
N CYS A 44 18.21 7.29 -10.88
CA CYS A 44 17.39 7.06 -12.07
C CYS A 44 16.07 6.31 -11.74
N ASP A 45 15.01 6.64 -12.48
CA ASP A 45 13.66 6.06 -12.36
C ASP A 45 13.44 4.84 -13.29
N ASP A 46 14.46 4.44 -14.05
CA ASP A 46 14.37 3.44 -15.15
C ASP A 46 13.99 2.02 -14.74
N HIS A 47 13.95 1.71 -13.44
CA HIS A 47 13.64 0.35 -12.93
C HIS A 47 12.31 0.28 -12.16
N GLN A 48 11.35 1.13 -12.52
CA GLN A 48 10.05 1.13 -11.89
C GLN A 48 9.29 -0.18 -12.19
N LEU A 49 9.04 -1.00 -11.17
CA LEU A 49 8.23 -2.23 -11.30
C LEU A 49 6.86 -1.89 -11.89
N GLN A 50 6.45 -2.66 -12.88
CA GLN A 50 5.17 -2.51 -13.56
C GLN A 50 4.46 -3.86 -13.66
N ILE A 51 3.14 -3.84 -13.54
CA ILE A 51 2.29 -4.97 -13.94
C ILE A 51 1.99 -4.90 -15.45
N PRO A 52 1.64 -6.03 -16.09
CA PRO A 52 1.10 -6.00 -17.45
C PRO A 52 -0.19 -5.17 -17.53
N GLN A 53 -0.43 -4.52 -18.67
CA GLN A 53 -1.66 -3.75 -18.92
C GLN A 53 -2.93 -4.59 -18.74
N SER A 54 -2.91 -5.83 -19.23
CA SER A 54 -4.03 -6.78 -19.07
C SER A 54 -4.38 -7.07 -17.61
N SER A 55 -3.44 -6.89 -16.68
CA SER A 55 -3.68 -7.14 -15.27
C SER A 55 -4.45 -6.00 -14.56
N LEU A 56 -4.60 -4.83 -15.18
CA LEU A 56 -5.33 -3.72 -14.56
C LEU A 56 -6.79 -4.07 -14.26
N GLU A 57 -7.41 -4.85 -15.15
CA GLU A 57 -8.83 -5.21 -15.09
C GLU A 57 -9.06 -6.57 -14.42
N SER A 58 -8.03 -7.40 -14.31
CA SER A 58 -8.18 -8.80 -13.87
C SER A 58 -7.98 -9.02 -12.38
N TYR A 59 -7.40 -8.08 -11.64
CA TYR A 59 -7.11 -8.29 -10.20
C TYR A 59 -8.34 -8.29 -9.33
N PHE A 60 -9.41 -7.62 -9.73
CA PHE A 60 -10.64 -7.55 -8.96
C PHE A 60 -11.79 -8.00 -9.83
N VAL A 61 -12.42 -9.10 -9.44
CA VAL A 61 -13.60 -9.61 -10.12
C VAL A 61 -14.79 -9.41 -9.21
N GLN A 62 -15.84 -8.78 -9.74
CA GLN A 62 -17.11 -8.72 -9.05
C GLN A 62 -17.83 -10.06 -9.22
N LEU A 63 -18.08 -10.74 -8.10
CA LEU A 63 -18.92 -11.92 -8.08
C LEU A 63 -20.37 -11.56 -8.39
N PRO A 64 -21.20 -12.53 -8.85
CA PRO A 64 -22.64 -12.32 -9.04
C PRO A 64 -23.36 -11.82 -7.78
N SER A 65 -22.80 -12.06 -6.59
CA SER A 65 -23.30 -11.56 -5.30
C SER A 65 -23.06 -10.06 -5.06
N GLY A 66 -22.39 -9.37 -6.00
CA GLY A 66 -21.94 -7.98 -5.86
C GLY A 66 -20.67 -7.82 -5.04
N LYS A 67 -20.18 -8.88 -4.38
CA LYS A 67 -18.90 -8.89 -3.66
C LYS A 67 -17.73 -8.83 -4.63
N TRP A 68 -16.70 -8.10 -4.26
CA TRP A 68 -15.45 -8.04 -5.01
C TRP A 68 -14.42 -8.99 -4.40
N GLU A 69 -13.79 -9.80 -5.24
CA GLU A 69 -12.70 -10.68 -4.83
C GLU A 69 -11.41 -10.35 -5.56
N LEU A 70 -10.31 -10.43 -4.80
CA LEU A 70 -8.96 -10.26 -5.32
C LEU A 70 -8.52 -11.57 -5.99
N GLN A 71 -8.29 -11.53 -7.30
CA GLN A 71 -7.74 -12.62 -8.07
C GLN A 71 -6.21 -12.56 -8.02
N ILE A 72 -5.59 -13.55 -7.40
CA ILE A 72 -4.13 -13.68 -7.37
C ILE A 72 -3.69 -14.31 -8.71
N PRO A 73 -2.77 -13.69 -9.47
CA PRO A 73 -2.35 -14.25 -10.74
C PRO A 73 -1.63 -15.59 -10.57
N GLU A 74 -2.04 -16.59 -11.35
CA GLU A 74 -1.45 -17.92 -11.35
C GLU A 74 -0.24 -18.03 -12.30
N ASN A 75 -0.22 -17.22 -13.37
CA ASN A 75 0.86 -17.25 -14.35
C ASN A 75 2.18 -16.74 -13.73
N PRO A 76 3.31 -17.45 -13.90
CA PRO A 76 4.60 -17.07 -13.33
C PRO A 76 5.02 -15.63 -13.68
N SER A 77 4.84 -15.23 -14.94
CA SER A 77 5.24 -13.90 -15.43
C SER A 77 4.49 -12.75 -14.77
N THR A 78 3.21 -12.95 -14.46
CA THR A 78 2.38 -11.93 -13.80
C THR A 78 2.55 -11.98 -12.27
N ARG A 79 2.81 -13.16 -11.73
CA ARG A 79 3.10 -13.39 -10.32
C ARG A 79 4.39 -12.68 -9.85
N ASP A 80 5.42 -12.62 -10.69
CA ASP A 80 6.67 -11.90 -10.37
C ASP A 80 6.47 -10.39 -10.23
N SER A 81 5.52 -9.81 -10.95
CA SER A 81 5.16 -8.39 -10.88
C SER A 81 4.09 -8.09 -9.82
N TYR A 82 3.32 -9.09 -9.42
CA TYR A 82 2.24 -8.94 -8.45
C TYR A 82 2.78 -8.56 -7.08
N ARG A 83 2.16 -7.56 -6.45
CA ARG A 83 2.44 -7.15 -5.08
C ARG A 83 1.14 -7.13 -4.29
N HIS A 84 1.13 -7.90 -3.20
CA HIS A 84 -0.07 -8.11 -2.40
C HIS A 84 -0.60 -6.78 -1.86
N PRO A 85 -1.86 -6.41 -2.14
CA PRO A 85 -2.50 -5.23 -1.55
C PRO A 85 -2.61 -5.40 -0.04
N ILE A 86 -2.20 -4.37 0.71
CA ILE A 86 -2.29 -4.32 2.18
C ILE A 86 -3.15 -3.15 2.66
N GLY A 87 -3.66 -2.34 1.73
CA GLY A 87 -4.39 -1.13 2.06
C GLY A 87 -4.75 -0.30 0.83
N PHE A 88 -5.37 0.85 1.09
CA PHE A 88 -5.82 1.77 0.06
C PHE A 88 -5.71 3.23 0.51
N ILE A 89 -5.54 4.13 -0.45
CA ILE A 89 -5.42 5.57 -0.23
C ILE A 89 -6.82 6.18 -0.14
N THR A 90 -7.11 6.85 0.98
CA THR A 90 -8.37 7.58 1.18
C THR A 90 -8.25 9.04 0.75
N THR A 91 -7.07 9.63 0.88
CA THR A 91 -6.81 11.03 0.49
C THR A 91 -5.51 11.07 -0.30
N GLY A 92 -5.61 11.38 -1.59
CA GLY A 92 -4.44 11.64 -2.43
C GLY A 92 -3.80 13.00 -2.15
N PHE A 93 -2.72 13.35 -2.85
CA PHE A 93 -2.17 14.70 -2.79
C PHE A 93 -2.08 15.35 -4.18
N VAL A 94 -2.30 16.66 -4.22
CA VAL A 94 -2.28 17.45 -5.46
C VAL A 94 -0.85 17.89 -5.81
N ARG A 95 -0.53 17.89 -7.10
CA ARG A 95 0.73 18.38 -7.66
C ARG A 95 0.93 19.86 -7.25
N GLY A 96 2.04 20.17 -6.57
CA GLY A 96 2.36 21.54 -6.11
C GLY A 96 2.27 21.78 -4.60
N SER A 97 1.80 20.80 -3.81
CA SER A 97 1.88 20.89 -2.34
C SER A 97 3.34 20.97 -1.86
N LYS A 98 3.61 21.82 -0.86
CA LYS A 98 4.94 21.96 -0.22
C LYS A 98 5.37 20.70 0.54
N LYS A 99 4.41 19.88 0.99
CA LYS A 99 4.64 18.60 1.69
C LYS A 99 3.56 17.59 1.28
N PRO A 100 3.66 17.00 0.09
CA PRO A 100 2.66 16.06 -0.39
C PRO A 100 2.67 14.81 0.50
N MET A 101 1.57 14.58 1.21
CA MET A 101 1.31 13.36 1.96
C MET A 101 -0.07 12.85 1.59
N ALA A 102 -0.18 11.55 1.35
CA ALA A 102 -1.46 10.90 1.17
C ALA A 102 -1.89 10.22 2.49
N GLY A 103 -3.18 10.23 2.79
CA GLY A 103 -3.77 9.41 3.85
C GLY A 103 -4.22 8.07 3.30
N ALA A 104 -3.95 7.01 4.05
CA ALA A 104 -4.30 5.64 3.68
C ALA A 104 -4.77 4.85 4.90
N HIS A 105 -5.48 3.76 4.63
CA HIS A 105 -5.78 2.71 5.61
C HIS A 105 -5.08 1.43 5.18
N CYS A 106 -4.38 0.79 6.11
CA CYS A 106 -3.63 -0.44 5.85
C CYS A 106 -3.88 -1.46 6.96
N GLU A 107 -3.93 -2.74 6.60
CA GLU A 107 -4.14 -3.82 7.56
C GLU A 107 -2.96 -3.92 8.54
N ALA A 108 -3.27 -3.90 9.84
CA ALA A 108 -2.30 -3.83 10.92
C ALA A 108 -1.35 -5.04 10.96
N SER A 109 -1.92 -6.24 10.79
CA SER A 109 -1.21 -7.52 10.79
C SER A 109 -0.14 -7.56 9.68
N LEU A 110 -0.53 -7.15 8.46
CA LEU A 110 0.32 -7.12 7.28
C LEU A 110 1.40 -6.04 7.40
N LEU A 111 1.06 -4.85 7.89
CA LEU A 111 2.05 -3.79 8.16
C LEU A 111 3.08 -4.22 9.20
N SER A 112 2.65 -4.89 10.28
CA SER A 112 3.53 -5.39 11.33
C SER A 112 4.50 -6.44 10.77
N ARG A 113 3.99 -7.40 9.99
CA ARG A 113 4.81 -8.42 9.33
C ARG A 113 5.82 -7.78 8.37
N LEU A 114 5.36 -6.85 7.53
CA LEU A 114 6.19 -6.14 6.57
C LEU A 114 7.30 -5.34 7.26
N ARG A 115 7.00 -4.69 8.39
CA ARG A 115 8.00 -3.98 9.20
C ARG A 115 9.09 -4.93 9.70
N LEU A 116 8.70 -6.09 10.22
CA LEU A 116 9.64 -7.10 10.72
C LEU A 116 10.52 -7.66 9.61
N GLU A 117 9.93 -8.00 8.46
CA GLU A 117 10.66 -8.50 7.29
C GLU A 117 11.70 -7.49 6.81
N GLN A 118 11.32 -6.21 6.68
CA GLN A 118 12.25 -5.14 6.29
C GLN A 118 13.39 -4.98 7.29
N TRP A 119 13.10 -5.09 8.59
CA TRP A 119 14.14 -4.97 9.62
C TRP A 119 15.16 -6.10 9.56
N LYS A 120 14.72 -7.33 9.27
CA LYS A 120 15.58 -8.51 9.17
C LYS A 120 16.38 -8.53 7.86
N THR A 121 15.76 -8.18 6.75
CA THR A 121 16.32 -8.40 5.41
C THR A 121 17.13 -7.22 4.88
N LEU A 122 16.76 -5.97 5.24
CA LEU A 122 17.44 -4.80 4.69
C LEU A 122 18.79 -4.55 5.40
N PRO A 123 19.83 -4.15 4.63
CA PRO A 123 21.07 -3.67 5.20
C PRO A 123 20.84 -2.49 6.14
N VAL A 124 21.62 -2.38 7.22
CA VAL A 124 21.45 -1.36 8.27
C VAL A 124 21.33 0.05 7.70
N ARG A 125 22.16 0.40 6.71
CA ARG A 125 22.17 1.72 6.04
C ARG A 125 20.86 2.07 5.31
N ARG A 126 20.03 1.07 4.99
CA ARG A 126 18.76 1.23 4.28
C ARG A 126 17.54 1.05 5.19
N ARG A 127 17.75 0.69 6.46
CA ARG A 127 16.65 0.62 7.43
C ARG A 127 16.15 2.03 7.73
N ARG A 128 14.82 2.19 7.76
CA ARG A 128 14.15 3.45 8.10
C ARG A 128 13.29 3.26 9.34
N LYS A 129 12.88 4.37 9.96
CA LYS A 129 11.88 4.32 11.03
C LYS A 129 10.49 4.04 10.44
N GLU A 130 10.21 4.66 9.29
CA GLU A 130 9.06 4.40 8.45
C GLU A 130 9.13 3.00 7.79
N ILE A 131 7.98 2.53 7.33
CA ILE A 131 7.83 1.26 6.60
C ILE A 131 7.85 1.56 5.10
N TYR A 132 8.68 0.85 4.33
CA TYR A 132 8.61 0.93 2.88
C TYR A 132 7.35 0.25 2.37
N VAL A 133 6.59 0.91 1.50
CA VAL A 133 5.42 0.33 0.83
C VAL A 133 5.44 0.69 -0.65
N LEU A 134 4.70 -0.04 -1.49
CA LEU A 134 4.46 0.34 -2.88
C LEU A 134 3.07 0.95 -3.01
N VAL A 135 2.94 1.94 -3.88
CA VAL A 135 1.66 2.53 -4.26
C VAL A 135 1.44 2.33 -5.75
N ARG A 136 0.24 1.87 -6.13
CA ARG A 136 -0.19 1.78 -7.53
C ARG A 136 -1.51 2.51 -7.71
N ASN A 137 -1.53 3.53 -8.57
CA ASN A 137 -2.78 4.18 -8.97
C ASN A 137 -3.59 3.19 -9.82
N MET A 138 -4.92 3.22 -9.69
CA MET A 138 -5.81 2.21 -10.27
C MET A 138 -5.62 2.02 -11.78
N ARG A 139 -5.47 3.14 -12.51
CA ARG A 139 -5.27 3.17 -13.98
C ARG A 139 -3.80 3.14 -14.41
N SER A 140 -2.87 2.96 -13.46
CA SER A 140 -1.44 2.89 -13.75
C SER A 140 -0.93 1.47 -13.53
N THR A 141 -0.09 1.01 -14.46
CA THR A 141 0.67 -0.23 -14.32
C THR A 141 1.86 -0.07 -13.38
N ALA A 142 2.31 1.15 -13.11
CA ALA A 142 3.55 1.42 -12.39
C ALA A 142 3.36 1.49 -10.87
N TYR A 143 4.23 0.78 -10.16
CA TYR A 143 4.38 0.92 -8.71
C TYR A 143 5.31 2.09 -8.36
N ARG A 144 5.00 2.81 -7.30
CA ARG A 144 5.85 3.87 -6.73
C ARG A 144 6.25 3.50 -5.31
N LEU A 145 7.52 3.60 -4.98
CA LEU A 145 7.98 3.41 -3.61
C LEU A 145 7.53 4.59 -2.73
N ALA A 146 7.01 4.28 -1.54
CA ALA A 146 6.58 5.23 -0.54
C ALA A 146 7.06 4.84 0.86
N LEU A 147 7.07 5.81 1.77
CA LEU A 147 7.33 5.65 3.18
C LEU A 147 6.01 5.82 3.95
N ALA A 148 5.64 4.79 4.70
CA ALA A 148 4.46 4.72 5.53
C ALA A 148 4.80 5.05 6.99
N THR A 149 4.04 6.00 7.56
CA THR A 149 4.07 6.34 8.98
C THR A 149 2.71 6.03 9.59
N VAL A 150 2.66 5.17 10.60
CA VAL A 150 1.43 4.85 11.33
C VAL A 150 1.02 6.05 12.18
N VAL A 151 -0.25 6.41 12.13
CA VAL A 151 -0.84 7.49 12.93
C VAL A 151 -1.65 6.86 14.05
N LEU A 152 -1.23 7.06 15.29
CA LEU A 152 -1.90 6.53 16.48
C LEU A 152 -2.75 7.58 17.20
N GLU A 153 -2.62 8.87 16.85
CA GLU A 153 -3.47 9.90 17.45
C GLU A 153 -4.93 9.69 17.04
N GLN A 154 -5.83 9.72 18.03
CA GLN A 154 -7.27 9.73 17.80
C GLN A 154 -7.66 11.09 17.20
N GLN A 155 -8.42 11.07 16.13
CA GLN A 155 -9.05 12.27 15.57
C GLN A 155 -10.55 12.27 15.81
N GLU A 156 -11.14 13.47 15.72
CA GLU A 156 -12.55 13.72 16.03
C GLU A 156 -13.50 12.84 15.21
N GLU A 157 -13.11 12.49 13.99
CA GLU A 157 -13.83 11.57 13.09
C GLU A 157 -13.81 10.11 13.57
N ASP A 158 -12.76 9.69 14.29
CA ASP A 158 -12.58 8.31 14.76
C ASP A 158 -13.58 7.97 15.89
N VAL A 159 -14.18 8.98 16.55
CA VAL A 159 -15.11 8.81 17.68
C VAL A 159 -16.57 8.75 17.23
N LYS A 160 -16.88 9.19 15.99
CA LYS A 160 -18.28 9.32 15.52
C LYS A 160 -19.02 7.97 15.44
N PHE A 161 -18.30 6.86 15.34
CA PHE A 161 -18.87 5.51 15.28
C PHE A 161 -19.16 4.87 16.65
N ILE A 162 -18.63 5.42 17.75
CA ILE A 162 -18.82 4.84 19.10
C ILE A 162 -20.15 5.29 19.73
N ASN A 163 -20.79 6.34 19.20
CA ASN A 163 -21.96 6.98 19.82
C ASN A 163 -23.33 6.65 19.20
N THR A 164 -23.44 5.70 18.27
CA THR A 164 -24.75 5.32 17.65
C THR A 164 -25.37 4.03 18.18
N SER A 165 -24.77 3.40 19.20
CA SER A 165 -25.32 2.18 19.83
C SER A 165 -25.95 2.47 21.19
N GLY A 166 -26.83 3.48 21.26
CA GLY A 166 -27.45 3.88 22.52
C GLY A 166 -28.47 4.99 22.40
N ARG A 167 -29.54 4.75 21.64
CA ARG A 167 -30.87 5.32 21.89
C ARG A 167 -31.94 4.31 21.50
#